data_AF-A0A3D1PS99-F1
#
_entry.id   AF-A0A3D1PS99-F1
#
_cell.length_a   1.000
_cell.length_b   1.000
_cell.length_c   1.000
_cell.angle_alpha   90.00
_cell.angle_beta   90.00
_cell.angle_gamma   90.00
#
_symmetry.space_group_name_H-M   'P 1'
#
loop_
_entity.id
_entity.type
_entity.pdbx_description
1 polymer ?
#
loop_
_entity_poly.entity_id
_entity_poly.type
_entity_poly.pdbx_seq_one_letter_code
_entity_poly.pdbx_strand_id
1 'polypeptide(L)' 'PEGTYMLFLDCTDWCKAHGKTIAEVEKAGWNVGVAWQDGRMFHGPCAIRMNLALPLTRVQEAFERLDKYVFNGEWV' A
#
# COMPACT_ATOMS: atom_id res chain seq x y z
N PRO A 1 -17.49 -2.99 -0.09
CA PRO A 1 -17.57 -1.78 0.76
C PRO A 1 -18.39 -0.69 0.06
N GLU A 2 -19.58 -0.40 0.58
CA GLU A 2 -20.44 0.69 0.13
C GLU A 2 -20.32 1.82 1.18
N GLY A 3 -19.49 2.83 0.91
CA GLY A 3 -19.53 4.08 1.69
C GLY A 3 -18.23 4.61 2.31
N THR A 4 -17.04 4.10 2.00
CA THR A 4 -15.79 4.79 2.38
C THR A 4 -14.76 4.72 1.27
N TYR A 5 -14.05 5.83 1.05
CA TYR A 5 -12.88 5.93 0.17
C TYR A 5 -11.65 5.20 0.76
N MET A 6 -11.86 4.16 1.57
CA MET A 6 -10.81 3.47 2.30
C MET A 6 -10.57 2.11 1.65
N LEU A 7 -9.35 1.89 1.16
CA LEU A 7 -8.90 0.57 0.75
C LEU A 7 -8.19 -0.09 1.93
N PHE A 8 -8.51 -1.36 2.17
CA PHE A 8 -7.78 -2.22 3.09
C PHE A 8 -7.14 -3.34 2.28
N LEU A 9 -5.83 -3.25 2.08
CA LEU A 9 -5.06 -4.10 1.19
C LEU A 9 -4.39 -5.20 2.00
N ASP A 10 -4.84 -6.45 1.83
CA ASP A 10 -4.15 -7.62 2.37
C ASP A 10 -2.94 -7.95 1.49
N CYS A 11 -1.75 -7.84 2.06
CA CYS A 11 -0.49 -8.11 1.38
C CYS A 11 0.10 -9.48 1.78
N THR A 12 -0.64 -10.34 2.48
CA THR A 12 -0.13 -11.62 3.02
C THR A 12 0.57 -12.47 1.98
N ASP A 13 -0.11 -12.75 0.86
CA ASP A 13 0.43 -13.62 -0.20
C ASP A 13 1.60 -12.95 -0.93
N TRP A 14 1.49 -11.65 -1.19
CA TRP A 14 2.54 -10.89 -1.87
C TRP A 14 3.82 -10.84 -1.01
N CYS A 15 3.69 -10.49 0.27
CA CYS A 15 4.78 -10.47 1.24
C CYS A 15 5.46 -11.84 1.35
N LYS A 16 4.66 -12.91 1.43
CA LYS A 16 5.18 -14.29 1.48
C LYS A 16 5.95 -14.66 0.21
N ALA A 17 5.44 -14.30 -0.97
CA ALA A 17 6.09 -14.61 -2.24
C ALA A 17 7.41 -13.84 -2.46
N HIS A 18 7.52 -12.63 -1.90
CA HIS A 18 8.68 -11.75 -2.10
C HIS A 18 9.63 -11.70 -0.89
N GLY A 19 9.35 -12.46 0.17
CA GLY A 19 10.15 -12.47 1.39
C GLY A 19 10.18 -11.11 2.10
N LYS A 20 9.08 -10.36 2.01
CA LYS A 20 8.94 -9.02 2.59
C LYS A 20 7.99 -9.02 3.78
N THR A 21 8.16 -8.04 4.65
CA THR A 21 7.27 -7.75 5.77
C THR A 21 6.35 -6.58 5.44
N ILE A 22 5.21 -6.49 6.13
CA ILE A 22 4.29 -5.37 5.96
C ILE A 22 4.92 -4.02 6.32
N ALA A 23 5.85 -4.00 7.29
CA ALA A 23 6.58 -2.80 7.67
C ALA A 23 7.54 -2.32 6.56
N GLU A 24 8.15 -3.26 5.84
CA GLU A 24 8.98 -2.93 4.68
C GLU A 24 8.13 -2.40 3.52
N VAL A 25 6.97 -3.01 3.25
CA VAL A 25 6.02 -2.52 2.26
C VAL A 25 5.56 -1.11 2.63
N GLU A 26 5.14 -0.89 3.87
CA GLU A 26 4.73 0.43 4.35
C GLU A 26 5.83 1.46 4.10
N LYS A 27 7.07 1.17 4.53
CA LYS A 27 8.22 2.06 4.34
C LYS A 27 8.52 2.32 2.85
N ALA A 28 8.42 1.30 2.00
CA ALA A 28 8.66 1.45 0.56
C ALA A 28 7.65 2.41 -0.09
N GLY A 29 6.37 2.34 0.31
CA GLY A 29 5.37 3.32 -0.14
C GLY A 29 5.72 4.75 0.27
N TRP A 30 6.17 4.94 1.52
CA TRP A 30 6.65 6.25 1.99
C TRP A 30 7.86 6.76 1.20
N ASN A 31 8.82 5.89 0.87
CA ASN A 31 10.01 6.25 0.08
C ASN A 31 9.66 6.82 -1.31
N VAL A 32 8.54 6.38 -1.89
CA VAL A 32 8.07 6.86 -3.21
C VAL A 32 6.98 7.94 -3.11
N GLY A 33 6.80 8.50 -1.91
CA GLY A 33 5.88 9.61 -1.67
C GLY A 33 4.41 9.21 -1.58
N VAL A 34 4.13 7.93 -1.28
CA VAL A 34 2.77 7.45 -1.00
C VAL A 34 2.64 7.21 0.51
N ALA A 35 2.02 8.18 1.19
CA ALA A 35 1.72 8.07 2.61
C ALA A 35 0.47 7.20 2.83
N TRP A 36 0.68 6.02 3.39
CA TRP A 36 -0.35 5.05 3.78
C TRP A 36 -0.10 4.55 5.21
N GLN A 37 -1.08 3.87 5.80
CA GLN A 37 -1.02 3.44 7.21
C GLN A 37 -0.86 1.92 7.34
N ASP A 38 -0.06 1.52 8.32
CA ASP A 38 -0.02 0.17 8.86
C ASP A 38 -1.43 -0.34 9.23
N GLY A 39 -1.86 -1.42 8.58
CA GLY A 39 -3.14 -2.08 8.83
C GLY A 39 -3.17 -2.93 10.10
N ARG A 40 -2.02 -3.21 10.74
CA ARG A 40 -1.95 -3.95 12.01
C ARG A 40 -2.68 -3.24 13.13
N MET A 41 -2.70 -1.90 13.09
CA MET A 41 -3.49 -1.07 14.01
C MET A 41 -5.00 -1.31 13.91
N PHE A 42 -5.46 -1.96 12.83
CA PHE A 42 -6.86 -2.25 12.51
C PHE A 42 -7.12 -3.75 12.37
N HIS A 43 -6.33 -4.59 13.07
CA HIS A 43 -6.44 -6.05 13.08
C HIS A 43 -6.12 -6.76 11.74
N GLY A 44 -5.43 -6.08 10.81
CA GLY A 44 -4.88 -6.70 9.60
C GLY A 44 -3.40 -7.03 9.79
N PRO A 45 -3.01 -8.29 10.10
CA PRO A 45 -1.63 -8.63 10.48
C PRO A 45 -0.59 -8.36 9.39
N CYS A 46 -1.00 -8.40 8.11
CA CYS A 46 -0.17 -8.08 6.95
C CYS A 46 -0.95 -7.18 5.97
N ALA A 47 -1.59 -6.12 6.50
CA ALA A 47 -2.41 -5.24 5.69
C ALA A 47 -1.91 -3.79 5.66
N ILE A 48 -2.25 -3.07 4.60
CA ILE A 48 -2.13 -1.61 4.53
C ILE A 48 -3.52 -0.98 4.46
N ARG A 49 -3.71 0.10 5.22
CA ARG A 49 -4.91 0.94 5.18
C ARG A 49 -4.61 2.23 4.41
N MET A 50 -5.34 2.44 3.32
CA MET A 50 -5.12 3.57 2.41
C MET A 50 -6.40 4.39 2.21
N ASN A 51 -6.27 5.72 2.32
CA ASN A 51 -7.36 6.66 2.06
C ASN A 51 -7.26 7.22 0.64
N LEU A 52 -8.34 7.09 -0.12
CA LEU A 52 -8.48 7.49 -1.53
C LEU A 52 -9.35 8.74 -1.69
N ALA A 53 -9.64 9.48 -0.61
CA ALA A 53 -10.39 10.75 -0.65
C ALA A 53 -9.54 11.91 -1.21
N LEU A 54 -8.93 11.69 -2.37
CA LEU A 54 -8.07 12.62 -3.11
C LEU A 54 -8.61 12.78 -4.53
N PRO A 55 -8.21 13.83 -5.27
CA PRO A 55 -8.48 13.91 -6.70
C PRO A 55 -8.00 12.66 -7.42
N LEU A 56 -8.77 12.18 -8.41
CA LEU A 56 -8.48 10.95 -9.14
C LEU A 56 -7.04 10.91 -9.70
N THR A 57 -6.54 12.04 -10.21
CA THR A 57 -5.19 12.15 -10.75
C THR A 57 -4.10 11.85 -9.72
N ARG A 58 -4.32 12.20 -8.44
CA ARG A 58 -3.39 11.88 -7.35
C ARG A 58 -3.44 10.40 -6.96
N VAL A 59 -4.62 9.80 -7.03
CA VAL A 59 -4.78 8.36 -6.79
C VAL A 59 -4.09 7.55 -7.89
N GLN A 60 -4.25 7.95 -9.15
CA GLN A 60 -3.58 7.34 -10.29
C GLN A 60 -2.05 7.45 -10.17
N GLU A 61 -1.55 8.65 -9.89
CA GLU A 61 -0.12 8.89 -9.66
C GLU A 61 0.44 8.01 -8.51
N ALA A 62 -0.30 7.89 -7.41
CA ALA A 62 0.12 7.03 -6.30
C ALA A 62 0.19 5.55 -6.71
N PHE A 63 -0.79 5.06 -7.45
CA PHE A 63 -0.82 3.66 -7.89
C PHE A 63 0.29 3.36 -8.91
N GLU A 64 0.57 4.27 -9.84
CA GLU A 64 1.69 4.15 -10.79
C GLU A 64 3.03 4.05 -10.06
N ARG A 65 3.25 4.84 -9.00
CA ARG A 65 4.48 4.77 -8.21
C ARG A 65 4.59 3.46 -7.42
N LEU A 66 3.51 3.02 -6.78
CA LEU A 66 3.49 1.75 -6.05
C LEU A 66 3.72 0.55 -6.99
N ASP A 67 3.11 0.57 -8.15
CA ASP A 67 3.32 -0.46 -9.17
C ASP A 67 4.79 -0.53 -9.59
N LYS A 68 5.36 0.62 -9.98
CA LYS A 68 6.72 0.71 -10.49
C LYS A 68 7.82 0.43 -9.47
N TYR A 69 7.61 0.71 -8.19
CA TYR A 69 8.69 0.68 -7.20
C TYR A 69 8.45 -0.26 -6.00
N VAL A 70 7.23 -0.78 -5.82
CA VAL A 70 6.89 -1.63 -4.68
C VAL A 70 6.37 -3.00 -5.13
N PHE A 71 5.40 -3.07 -6.05
CA PHE A 71 4.72 -4.34 -6.32
C PHE A 71 5.24 -5.08 -7.55
N ASN A 72 5.64 -4.37 -8.61
CA ASN A 72 5.99 -4.99 -9.90
C ASN A 72 7.35 -4.54 -10.47
N GLY A 73 8.02 -3.56 -9.87
CA GLY A 73 9.38 -3.17 -10.27
C GLY A 73 10.44 -3.43 -9.20
N GLU A 74 11.63 -2.89 -9.44
CA GLU A 74 12.77 -3.06 -8.55
C GLU A 74 12.58 -2.21 -7.28
N TRP A 75 12.70 -2.85 -6.12
CA TRP A 75 12.60 -2.17 -4.83
C TRP A 75 13.77 -1.19 -4.68
N VAL A 76 13.43 0.10 -4.56
CA VAL A 76 14.37 1.21 -4.31
C VAL A 76 14.42 1.62 -2.84
#